data_AF-A0A8C9TNX9-F1
#
_entry.id   AF-A0A8C9TNX9-F1
#
_cell.length_a   1.000
_cell.length_b   1.000
_cell.length_c   1.000
_cell.angle_alpha   90.00
_cell.angle_beta   90.00
_cell.angle_gamma   90.00
#
_symmetry.space_group_name_H-M   'P 1'
#
loop_
_entity.id
_entity.type
_entity.pdbx_description
1 polymer ?
#
loop_
_entity_poly.entity_id
_entity_poly.type
_entity_poly.pdbx_seq_one_letter_code
_entity_poly.pdbx_strand_id
1 'polypeptide(L)'
;MGCCAMQYVSKWNPRTQCVYGGRCILTSKQEVPGKNFAETLPVEVSLKIFSKLDVQSLCVAAMTCKLWRGIINSSDHLWRSHCLTVRAICQREIDRDRGSGYSWKVTLVRNYHKGCVKKQWLCGRYSNIRCAEELLDRSMCDLDAETWGEILEAEMER
;
A
#
# COMPACT_ATOMS: atom_id res chain seq x y z
N MET A 1 18.76 8.36 -32.48
CA MET A 1 17.29 8.21 -32.35
C MET A 1 17.07 7.38 -31.10
N GLY A 2 16.90 7.98 -29.93
CA GLY A 2 15.61 8.38 -29.33
C GLY A 2 15.46 7.52 -28.06
N CYS A 3 15.06 7.95 -26.87
CA CYS A 3 14.58 9.20 -26.34
C CYS A 3 15.02 9.31 -24.87
N CYS A 4 15.21 10.54 -24.41
CA CYS A 4 15.36 10.92 -23.02
C CYS A 4 14.03 10.73 -22.28
N ALA A 5 14.01 10.12 -21.09
CA ALA A 5 12.90 10.24 -20.16
C ALA A 5 13.44 10.26 -18.72
N MET A 6 13.34 11.43 -18.09
CA MET A 6 13.56 11.64 -16.67
C MET A 6 12.74 10.65 -15.85
N GLN A 7 13.39 9.97 -14.90
CA GLN A 7 12.69 9.41 -13.76
C GLN A 7 13.18 10.12 -12.51
N TYR A 8 12.29 10.98 -12.01
CA TYR A 8 12.35 11.63 -10.72
C TYR A 8 12.51 10.56 -9.64
N VAL A 9 13.74 10.38 -9.14
CA VAL A 9 14.07 9.46 -8.07
C VAL A 9 13.48 10.01 -6.78
N SER A 10 12.24 9.60 -6.49
CA SER A 10 11.67 9.74 -5.16
C SER A 10 12.45 8.78 -4.28
N LYS A 11 13.46 9.29 -3.56
CA LYS A 11 14.27 8.54 -2.59
C LYS A 11 13.33 7.98 -1.52
N TRP A 12 12.86 6.75 -1.74
CA TRP A 12 12.11 5.97 -0.77
C TRP A 12 13.09 5.59 0.35
N ASN A 13 12.81 6.07 1.56
CA ASN A 13 13.61 5.79 2.74
C ASN A 13 13.36 4.33 3.19
N PRO A 14 14.36 3.43 3.21
CA PRO A 14 14.15 2.00 3.50
C PRO A 14 13.86 1.67 4.98
N ARG A 15 13.70 2.68 5.84
CA ARG A 15 13.69 2.50 7.31
C ARG A 15 12.32 2.58 7.98
N THR A 16 11.23 2.25 7.29
CA THR A 16 9.93 2.09 7.97
C THR A 16 9.83 0.66 8.51
N GLN A 17 10.45 0.43 9.67
CA GLN A 17 10.19 -0.74 10.51
C GLN A 17 8.73 -0.70 10.99
N CYS A 18 8.00 -1.79 10.80
CA CYS A 18 6.80 -2.08 11.58
C CYS A 18 7.23 -2.25 13.04
N VAL A 19 6.98 -1.26 13.88
CA VAL A 19 7.03 -1.42 15.33
C VAL A 19 5.59 -1.28 15.83
N TYR A 20 5.02 -2.40 16.28
CA TYR A 20 3.85 -2.38 17.14
C TYR A 20 4.28 -1.87 18.52
N GLY A 21 3.50 -0.93 19.08
CA GLY A 21 3.55 -0.62 20.50
C GLY A 21 4.43 0.57 20.89
N GLY A 22 3.95 1.78 20.64
CA GLY A 22 4.47 3.01 21.26
C GLY A 22 3.32 3.95 21.55
N ARG A 23 2.71 3.83 22.74
CA ARG A 23 1.69 4.76 23.22
C ARG A 23 2.38 6.09 23.53
N CYS A 24 2.36 7.04 22.59
CA CYS A 24 2.77 8.41 22.87
C CYS A 24 1.73 9.04 23.79
N ILE A 25 2.01 9.07 25.09
CA ILE A 25 1.29 9.93 26.03
C ILE A 25 1.90 11.32 25.88
N LEU A 26 1.34 12.10 24.95
CA LEU A 26 1.55 13.55 24.94
C LEU A 26 0.50 14.16 25.86
N THR A 27 0.91 14.54 27.07
CA THR A 27 0.16 15.46 27.90
C THR A 27 0.40 16.87 27.37
N SER A 28 -0.60 17.48 26.74
CA SER A 28 -0.64 18.93 26.52
C SER A 28 -2.06 19.39 26.25
N LYS A 29 -2.50 20.31 27.12
CA LYS A 29 -3.53 21.36 26.98
C LYS A 29 -4.70 21.09 26.02
N GLN A 30 -5.90 21.13 26.59
CA GLN A 30 -7.20 21.09 25.93
C GLN A 30 -7.23 21.92 24.63
N GLU A 31 -6.90 21.27 23.52
CA GLU A 31 -7.03 21.83 22.18
C GLU A 31 -8.52 21.92 21.86
N VAL A 32 -8.97 23.10 21.46
CA VAL A 32 -10.28 23.27 20.82
C VAL A 32 -10.35 22.23 19.70
N PRO A 33 -11.40 21.39 19.61
CA PRO A 33 -11.46 20.33 18.61
C PRO A 33 -11.18 20.93 17.23
N GLY A 34 -10.03 20.60 16.66
CA GLY A 34 -9.62 21.12 15.37
C GLY A 34 -10.72 20.83 14.35
N LYS A 35 -11.22 21.86 13.67
CA LYS A 35 -12.29 21.69 12.68
C LYS A 35 -11.84 20.69 11.62
N ASN A 36 -12.70 19.71 11.36
CA ASN A 36 -12.47 18.71 10.33
C ASN A 36 -12.42 19.39 8.95
N PHE A 37 -11.26 19.34 8.30
CA PHE A 37 -11.06 20.01 7.01
C PHE A 37 -12.08 19.57 5.95
N ALA A 38 -12.52 18.30 6.00
CA ALA A 38 -13.43 17.74 5.00
C ALA A 38 -14.84 18.33 5.09
N GLU A 39 -15.17 19.02 6.19
CA GLU A 39 -16.43 19.76 6.35
C GLU A 39 -16.36 21.17 5.73
N THR A 40 -15.15 21.69 5.53
CA THR A 40 -14.91 23.05 5.04
C THR A 40 -14.48 23.07 3.58
N LEU A 41 -13.71 22.07 3.15
CA LEU A 41 -13.19 21.98 1.79
C LEU A 41 -14.20 21.32 0.84
N PRO A 42 -14.24 21.72 -0.45
CA PRO A 42 -14.92 20.95 -1.49
C PRO A 42 -14.42 19.49 -1.54
N VAL A 43 -15.31 18.58 -1.92
CA VAL A 43 -15.03 17.14 -1.90
C VAL A 43 -13.85 16.76 -2.81
N GLU A 44 -13.68 17.46 -3.94
CA GLU A 44 -12.61 17.26 -4.89
C GLU A 44 -11.23 17.56 -4.28
N VAL A 45 -11.16 18.59 -3.42
CA VAL A 45 -9.94 18.96 -2.72
C VAL A 45 -9.63 17.93 -1.64
N SER A 46 -10.65 17.48 -0.91
CA SER A 46 -10.51 16.41 0.09
C SER A 46 -10.02 15.11 -0.56
N LEU A 47 -10.55 14.74 -1.73
CA LEU A 47 -10.09 13.58 -2.50
C LEU A 47 -8.64 13.73 -2.97
N LYS A 48 -8.22 14.92 -3.38
CA LYS A 48 -6.81 15.19 -3.71
C LYS A 48 -5.90 14.98 -2.50
N ILE A 49 -6.29 15.41 -1.31
CA ILE A 49 -5.53 15.16 -0.07
C ILE A 49 -5.44 13.65 0.19
N PHE A 50 -6.57 12.94 0.18
CA PHE A 50 -6.58 11.50 0.42
C PHE A 50 -5.78 10.71 -0.62
N SER A 51 -5.73 11.16 -1.89
CA SER A 51 -4.92 10.52 -2.94
C SER A 51 -3.39 10.58 -2.70
N LYS A 52 -2.92 11.38 -1.75
CA LYS A 52 -1.51 11.47 -1.36
C LYS A 52 -1.13 10.47 -0.26
N LEU A 53 -2.11 9.86 0.39
CA LEU A 53 -1.88 8.89 1.45
C LEU A 53 -1.47 7.54 0.84
N ASP A 54 -0.64 6.79 1.57
CA ASP A 54 -0.45 5.38 1.26
C ASP A 54 -1.69 4.56 1.65
N VAL A 55 -1.77 3.31 1.19
CA VAL A 55 -2.95 2.45 1.40
C VAL A 55 -3.24 2.27 2.90
N GLN A 56 -2.22 2.14 3.73
CA GLN A 56 -2.38 1.97 5.18
C GLN A 56 -2.97 3.23 5.82
N SER A 57 -2.39 4.40 5.55
CA SER A 57 -2.85 5.69 6.06
C SER A 57 -4.26 6.00 5.56
N LEU A 58 -4.58 5.62 4.33
CA LEU A 58 -5.93 5.76 3.77
C LEU A 58 -6.95 4.86 4.48
N CYS A 59 -6.60 3.61 4.81
CA CYS A 59 -7.44 2.73 5.61
C CYS A 59 -7.68 3.31 7.01
N VAL A 60 -6.64 3.85 7.65
CA VAL A 60 -6.77 4.56 8.94
C VAL A 60 -7.68 5.79 8.80
N ALA A 61 -7.49 6.59 7.76
CA ALA A 61 -8.34 7.75 7.46
C ALA A 61 -9.81 7.36 7.25
N ALA A 62 -10.11 6.23 6.61
CA ALA A 62 -11.49 5.77 6.43
C ALA A 62 -12.16 5.29 7.74
N MET A 63 -11.39 5.14 8.82
CA MET A 63 -11.89 4.77 10.15
C MET A 63 -12.07 5.95 11.10
N THR A 64 -11.62 7.16 10.74
CA THR A 64 -11.64 8.32 11.65
C THR A 64 -13.06 8.84 11.90
N CYS A 65 -13.86 9.06 10.84
CA CYS A 65 -15.24 9.53 10.95
C CYS A 65 -16.11 9.11 9.75
N LYS A 66 -17.43 9.26 9.89
CA LYS A 66 -18.40 8.88 8.84
C LYS A 66 -18.20 9.69 7.55
N LEU A 67 -17.85 10.97 7.66
CA LEU A 67 -17.63 11.84 6.51
C LEU A 67 -16.42 11.36 5.69
N TRP A 68 -15.28 11.16 6.34
CA TRP A 68 -14.06 10.68 5.67
C TRP A 68 -14.27 9.32 5.04
N ARG A 69 -14.91 8.40 5.78
CA ARG A 69 -15.32 7.11 5.25
C ARG A 69 -16.16 7.26 3.99
N GLY A 70 -17.14 8.16 4.01
CA GLY A 70 -18.01 8.45 2.86
C GLY A 70 -17.22 8.91 1.64
N ILE A 71 -16.37 9.92 1.81
CA ILE A 71 -15.54 10.50 0.74
C ILE A 71 -14.56 9.45 0.17
N ILE A 72 -13.86 8.71 1.03
CA ILE A 72 -12.86 7.73 0.61
C ILE A 72 -13.51 6.52 -0.09
N ASN A 73 -14.69 6.08 0.36
CA ASN A 73 -15.36 4.92 -0.21
C ASN A 73 -16.16 5.22 -1.47
N SER A 74 -16.59 6.47 -1.68
CA SER A 74 -17.36 6.85 -2.87
C SER A 74 -16.50 7.01 -4.12
N SER A 75 -15.18 7.19 -3.97
CA SER A 75 -14.27 7.39 -5.09
C SER A 75 -13.46 6.14 -5.42
N ASP A 76 -13.91 5.36 -6.41
CA ASP A 76 -13.17 4.17 -6.88
C ASP A 76 -11.83 4.55 -7.55
N HIS A 77 -11.75 5.75 -8.15
CA HIS A 77 -10.54 6.28 -8.76
C HIS A 77 -9.39 6.47 -7.77
N LEU A 78 -9.71 6.76 -6.51
CA LEU A 78 -8.70 6.92 -5.46
C LEU A 78 -7.91 5.61 -5.27
N TRP A 79 -8.60 4.47 -5.36
CA TRP A 79 -8.01 3.14 -5.22
C TRP A 79 -7.28 2.67 -6.48
N ARG A 80 -7.68 3.17 -7.66
CA ARG A 80 -7.07 2.80 -8.96
C ARG A 80 -5.56 3.03 -8.98
N SER A 81 -5.10 4.21 -8.53
CA SER A 81 -3.67 4.55 -8.52
C SER A 81 -2.83 3.53 -7.73
N HIS A 82 -3.29 3.19 -6.52
CA HIS A 82 -2.64 2.20 -5.68
C HIS A 82 -2.68 0.81 -6.30
N CYS A 83 -3.80 0.46 -6.93
CA CYS A 83 -3.95 -0.82 -7.62
C CYS A 83 -2.97 -0.96 -8.79
N LEU A 84 -2.75 0.11 -9.57
CA LEU A 84 -1.74 0.10 -10.64
C LEU A 84 -0.32 -0.06 -10.12
N THR A 85 -0.01 0.46 -8.93
CA THR A 85 1.30 0.24 -8.29
C THR A 85 1.48 -1.22 -7.88
N VAL A 86 0.44 -1.85 -7.33
CA VAL A 86 0.48 -3.29 -6.99
C VAL A 86 0.51 -4.15 -8.26
N ARG A 87 -0.17 -3.75 -9.33
CA ARG A 87 -0.18 -4.44 -10.63
C ARG A 87 1.20 -4.59 -11.24
N ALA A 88 2.11 -3.65 -11.00
CA ALA A 88 3.50 -3.76 -11.45
C ALA A 88 4.23 -4.96 -10.82
N ILE A 89 3.73 -5.49 -9.70
CA ILE A 89 4.28 -6.64 -8.97
C ILE A 89 3.39 -7.88 -9.13
N CYS A 90 2.07 -7.72 -9.06
CA CYS A 90 1.07 -8.78 -9.12
C CYS A 90 0.16 -8.61 -10.34
N GLN A 91 0.74 -8.58 -11.53
CA GLN A 91 -0.03 -8.30 -12.75
C GLN A 91 -1.14 -9.32 -12.97
N ARG A 92 -0.82 -10.61 -12.87
CA ARG A 92 -1.75 -11.72 -13.10
C ARG A 92 -2.97 -11.67 -12.19
N GLU A 93 -2.77 -11.41 -10.90
CA GLU A 93 -3.84 -11.39 -9.91
C GLU A 93 -4.74 -10.17 -10.09
N ILE A 94 -4.14 -9.00 -10.34
CA ILE A 94 -4.89 -7.76 -10.57
C ILE A 94 -5.70 -7.87 -11.86
N ASP A 95 -5.10 -8.34 -12.96
CA ASP A 95 -5.78 -8.47 -14.25
C ASP A 95 -6.93 -9.50 -14.18
N ARG A 96 -6.74 -10.59 -13.42
CA ARG A 96 -7.81 -11.57 -13.14
C ARG A 96 -8.98 -10.94 -12.41
N ASP A 97 -8.74 -10.28 -11.27
CA ASP A 97 -9.80 -9.66 -10.47
C ASP A 97 -10.54 -8.56 -11.25
N ARG A 98 -9.81 -7.79 -12.08
CA ARG A 98 -10.41 -6.80 -12.97
C ARG A 98 -11.25 -7.44 -14.07
N GLY A 99 -10.78 -8.55 -14.66
CA GLY A 99 -11.54 -9.35 -15.62
C GLY A 99 -12.81 -9.96 -15.01
N SER A 100 -12.80 -10.27 -13.72
CA SER A 100 -13.98 -10.74 -12.96
C SER A 100 -14.95 -9.62 -12.53
N GLY A 101 -14.66 -8.35 -12.86
CA GLY A 101 -15.57 -7.23 -12.60
C GLY A 101 -15.49 -6.64 -11.18
N TYR A 102 -14.48 -6.98 -10.38
CA TYR A 102 -14.29 -6.36 -9.06
C TYR A 102 -13.93 -4.86 -9.16
N SER A 103 -14.40 -4.05 -8.21
CA SER A 103 -14.03 -2.63 -8.10
C SER A 103 -12.55 -2.44 -7.78
N TRP A 104 -11.98 -1.26 -8.07
CA TRP A 104 -10.55 -1.02 -7.82
C TRP A 104 -10.19 -1.20 -6.34
N LYS A 105 -11.10 -0.78 -5.44
CA LYS A 105 -10.94 -1.00 -4.01
C LYS A 105 -10.89 -2.48 -3.65
N VAL A 106 -11.85 -3.28 -4.12
CA VAL A 106 -11.91 -4.72 -3.80
C VAL A 106 -10.70 -5.45 -4.36
N THR A 107 -10.34 -5.18 -5.62
CA THR A 107 -9.14 -5.73 -6.25
C THR A 107 -7.88 -5.39 -5.45
N LEU A 108 -7.72 -4.13 -5.01
CA LEU A 108 -6.55 -3.75 -4.23
C LEU A 108 -6.51 -4.50 -2.89
N VAL A 109 -7.61 -4.50 -2.13
CA VAL A 109 -7.64 -5.13 -0.79
C VAL A 109 -7.32 -6.63 -0.88
N ARG A 110 -7.85 -7.34 -1.88
CA ARG A 110 -7.59 -8.77 -2.08
C ARG A 110 -6.12 -9.08 -2.36
N ASN A 111 -5.43 -8.18 -3.05
CA ASN A 111 -4.08 -8.42 -3.56
C ASN A 111 -2.98 -7.66 -2.80
N TYR A 112 -3.34 -6.75 -1.90
CA TYR A 112 -2.40 -5.85 -1.24
C TYR A 112 -1.35 -6.61 -0.43
N HIS A 113 -1.78 -7.54 0.42
CA HIS A 113 -0.87 -8.28 1.29
C HIS A 113 0.10 -9.16 0.48
N LYS A 114 -0.44 -9.91 -0.50
CA LYS A 114 0.37 -10.70 -1.45
C LYS A 114 1.39 -9.83 -2.19
N GLY A 115 0.95 -8.69 -2.72
CA GLY A 115 1.82 -7.75 -3.43
C GLY A 115 2.91 -7.16 -2.54
N CYS A 116 2.61 -6.84 -1.28
CA CYS A 116 3.59 -6.39 -0.31
C CYS A 116 4.65 -7.48 -0.04
N VAL A 117 4.24 -8.72 0.26
CA VAL A 117 5.15 -9.83 0.54
C VAL A 117 6.04 -10.10 -0.68
N LYS A 118 5.44 -10.27 -1.86
CA LYS A 118 6.17 -10.49 -3.12
C LYS A 118 7.16 -9.37 -3.42
N LYS A 119 6.78 -8.11 -3.23
CA LYS A 119 7.68 -6.96 -3.41
C LYS A 119 8.89 -7.02 -2.49
N GLN A 120 8.72 -7.46 -1.24
CA GLN A 120 9.85 -7.57 -0.29
C GLN A 120 10.84 -8.67 -0.72
N TRP A 121 10.33 -9.80 -1.23
CA TRP A 121 11.19 -10.83 -1.84
C TRP A 121 11.93 -10.28 -3.06
N LEU A 122 11.21 -9.68 -4.00
CA LEU A 122 11.80 -9.13 -5.24
C LEU A 122 12.76 -7.95 -5.01
N CYS A 123 12.68 -7.25 -3.88
CA CYS A 123 13.67 -6.21 -3.55
C CYS A 123 14.91 -6.76 -2.81
N GLY A 124 15.01 -8.08 -2.63
CA GLY A 124 16.13 -8.73 -1.96
C GLY A 124 16.16 -8.53 -0.44
N ARG A 125 15.04 -8.13 0.19
CA ARG A 125 14.95 -8.01 1.67
C ARG A 125 15.28 -9.34 2.35
N TYR A 126 15.08 -10.45 1.64
CA TYR A 126 15.14 -11.82 2.15
C TYR A 126 16.25 -12.66 1.50
N SER A 127 17.16 -12.06 0.74
CA SER A 127 18.23 -12.78 0.02
C SER A 127 19.23 -13.52 0.92
N ASN A 128 19.38 -13.09 2.18
CA ASN A 128 20.42 -13.61 3.09
C ASN A 128 19.83 -14.16 4.39
N ILE A 129 18.66 -14.80 4.32
CA ILE A 129 18.03 -15.41 5.49
C ILE A 129 18.88 -16.59 5.96
N ARG A 130 19.22 -16.60 7.26
CA ARG A 130 20.06 -17.65 7.86
C ARG A 130 19.25 -18.79 8.45
N CYS A 131 18.02 -18.52 8.88
CA CYS A 131 17.13 -19.51 9.47
C CYS A 131 15.65 -19.10 9.32
N ALA A 132 14.74 -20.06 9.55
CA ALA A 132 13.30 -19.85 9.34
C ALA A 132 12.71 -18.83 10.34
N GLU A 133 13.30 -18.70 11.52
CA GLU A 133 12.83 -17.78 12.57
C GLU A 133 12.91 -16.31 12.15
N GLU A 134 13.85 -15.95 11.27
CA GLU A 134 13.97 -14.59 10.70
C GLU A 134 12.78 -14.21 9.81
N LEU A 135 12.06 -15.22 9.29
CA LEU A 135 10.83 -15.05 8.53
C LEU A 135 9.59 -15.02 9.42
N LEU A 136 9.59 -15.78 10.53
CA LEU A 136 8.44 -15.94 11.43
C LEU A 136 8.08 -14.68 12.21
N ASP A 137 9.06 -13.79 12.47
CA ASP A 137 8.81 -12.49 13.09
C ASP A 137 8.09 -11.50 12.13
N ARG A 138 7.77 -11.95 10.90
CA ARG A 138 7.16 -11.12 9.87
C ARG A 138 5.86 -11.75 9.36
N SER A 139 4.87 -10.91 9.11
CA SER A 139 3.61 -11.32 8.48
C SER A 139 3.89 -11.75 7.04
N MET A 140 4.02 -13.07 6.86
CA MET A 140 4.01 -13.74 5.56
C MET A 140 2.59 -14.08 5.15
N CYS A 141 2.38 -14.31 3.86
CA CYS A 141 1.16 -14.90 3.33
C CYS A 141 1.49 -16.11 2.47
N ASP A 142 0.50 -16.98 2.32
CA ASP A 142 0.61 -18.08 1.39
C ASP A 142 0.73 -17.54 -0.04
N LEU A 143 1.77 -18.00 -0.74
CA LEU A 143 1.98 -17.73 -2.16
C LEU A 143 1.81 -19.04 -2.93
N ASP A 144 1.20 -18.95 -4.11
CA ASP A 144 1.05 -20.10 -5.01
C ASP A 144 2.40 -20.47 -5.66
N ALA A 145 2.47 -21.68 -6.20
CA ALA A 145 3.69 -22.23 -6.81
C ALA A 145 4.23 -21.35 -7.94
N GLU A 146 3.36 -20.76 -8.74
CA GLU A 146 3.73 -19.85 -9.84
C GLU A 146 4.39 -18.59 -9.28
N THR A 147 3.83 -18.00 -8.22
CA THR A 147 4.37 -16.81 -7.56
C THR A 147 5.74 -17.09 -6.92
N TRP A 148 5.91 -18.27 -6.30
CA TRP A 148 7.21 -18.69 -5.80
C TRP A 148 8.22 -18.90 -6.92
N GLY A 149 7.80 -19.46 -8.06
CA GLY A 149 8.64 -19.62 -9.24
C GLY A 149 9.21 -18.29 -9.73
N GLU A 150 8.35 -17.27 -9.85
CA GLU A 150 8.78 -15.91 -10.25
C GLU A 150 9.76 -15.28 -9.25
N ILE A 151 9.58 -15.52 -7.94
CA ILE A 151 10.50 -15.03 -6.91
C ILE A 151 11.85 -15.75 -7.00
N LEU A 152 11.84 -17.07 -7.18
CA LEU A 152 13.06 -17.89 -7.28
C LEU A 152 13.88 -17.51 -8.52
N GLU A 153 13.21 -17.33 -9.66
CA GLU A 153 13.86 -16.91 -10.91
C GLU A 153 14.53 -15.54 -10.73
N ALA A 154 13.81 -14.57 -10.16
CA ALA A 154 14.38 -13.25 -9.88
C ALA A 154 15.55 -13.26 -8.88
N GLU A 155 15.63 -14.26 -7.99
CA GLU A 155 16.74 -14.41 -7.05
C GLU A 155 17.95 -15.08 -7.69
N MET A 156 17.74 -16.03 -8.61
CA MET A 156 18.81 -16.68 -9.36
C MET A 156 19.52 -15.72 -10.34
N GLU A 157 18.83 -14.69 -10.82
CA GLU A 157 19.37 -13.69 -11.75
C GLU A 157 20.21 -12.58 -11.08
N ARG A 158 20.33 -12.57 -9.74
CA ARG A 158 21.04 -11.49 -9.00
C ARG A 158 22.56 -11.60 -9.00
#